data_AF-A0A5C8U1A6-F1
#
_entry.id   AF-A0A5C8U1A6-F1
#
_cell.length_a   1.000
_cell.length_b   1.000
_cell.length_c   1.000
_cell.angle_alpha   90.00
_cell.angle_beta   90.00
_cell.angle_gamma   90.00
#
_symmetry.space_group_name_H-M   'P 1'
#
loop_
_entity.id
_entity.type
_entity.pdbx_description
1 polymer ?
#
loop_
_entity_poly.entity_id
_entity_poly.type
_entity_poly.pdbx_seq_one_letter_code
_entity_poly.pdbx_strand_id
1 'polypeptide(L)' 'MQMTAEPSSMLATQALQQQVADAMGNNALPISKLLRLMWAIEAESSPTKERLRSQLRARIGAPLSS' A
#
# COMPACT_ATOMS: atom_id res chain seq x y z
N MET A 1 6.44 16.30 -31.61
CA MET A 1 6.93 14.96 -31.25
C MET A 1 7.37 14.99 -29.79
N GLN A 2 6.95 13.97 -29.01
CA GLN A 2 7.42 13.56 -27.68
C GLN A 2 6.67 14.11 -26.45
N MET A 3 5.81 13.22 -25.92
CA MET A 3 5.19 13.23 -24.59
C MET A 3 6.27 12.89 -23.55
N THR A 4 6.41 13.69 -22.50
CA THR A 4 7.30 13.40 -21.36
C THR A 4 6.49 13.46 -20.07
N ALA A 5 5.69 12.42 -19.84
CA ALA A 5 5.41 11.90 -18.50
C ALA A 5 6.07 10.51 -18.53
N GLU A 6 6.85 10.04 -17.57
CA GLU A 6 6.45 9.74 -16.20
C GLU A 6 7.69 9.39 -15.35
N PRO A 7 8.13 10.28 -14.43
CA PRO A 7 8.87 9.86 -13.23
C PRO A 7 7.93 9.66 -12.01
N SER A 8 6.66 10.06 -12.14
CA SER A 8 5.68 10.08 -11.04
C SER A 8 5.27 8.69 -10.56
N SER A 9 5.21 7.70 -11.46
CA SER A 9 4.72 6.36 -11.14
C SER A 9 5.69 5.58 -10.22
N MET A 10 7.01 5.74 -10.39
CA MET A 10 8.00 5.13 -9.50
C MET A 10 8.04 5.77 -8.10
N LEU A 11 7.86 7.10 -8.03
CA LEU A 11 7.77 7.81 -6.74
C LEU A 11 6.51 7.43 -5.97
N ALA A 12 5.38 7.24 -6.68
CA ALA A 12 4.13 6.77 -6.10
C ALA A 12 4.29 5.36 -5.49
N THR A 13 4.96 4.44 -6.20
CA THR A 13 5.27 3.08 -5.70
C THR A 13 6.10 3.10 -4.43
N GLN A 14 7.16 3.90 -4.40
CA GLN A 14 8.01 4.02 -3.21
C GLN A 14 7.24 4.64 -2.03
N ALA A 15 6.40 5.65 -2.30
CA ALA A 15 5.53 6.26 -1.29
C ALA A 15 4.48 5.26 -0.76
N LEU A 16 3.96 4.38 -1.60
CA LEU A 16 2.99 3.37 -1.20
C LEU A 16 3.63 2.29 -0.32
N GLN A 17 4.81 1.82 -0.69
CA GLN A 17 5.59 0.87 0.12
C GLN A 17 5.89 1.43 1.52
N GLN A 18 6.31 2.70 1.59
CA GLN A 18 6.56 3.38 2.87
C GLN A 18 5.29 3.51 3.72
N GLN A 19 4.15 3.85 3.11
CA GLN A 19 2.88 3.93 3.83
C GLN A 19 2.39 2.58 4.33
N VAL A 20 2.63 1.50 3.59
CA VAL A 20 2.34 0.13 4.05
C VAL A 20 3.24 -0.25 5.22
N ALA A 21 4.53 0.06 5.15
CA ALA A 21 5.48 -0.22 6.22
C ALA A 21 5.17 0.56 7.51
N ASP A 22 4.91 1.88 7.40
CA ASP A 22 4.42 2.71 8.51
C ASP A 22 3.14 2.13 9.07
N ALA A 23 2.26 1.68 8.17
CA ALA A 23 1.06 1.04 8.61
C ALA A 23 1.38 -0.18 9.47
N MET A 24 2.23 -1.10 9.01
CA MET A 24 2.55 -2.33 9.75
C MET A 24 3.13 -2.03 11.13
N GLY A 25 3.88 -0.95 11.29
CA GLY A 25 4.39 -0.48 12.58
C GLY A 25 3.35 0.17 13.48
N ASN A 26 2.29 0.74 12.91
CA ASN A 26 1.26 1.46 13.65
C ASN A 26 -0.06 0.66 13.77
N ASN A 27 -0.19 -0.09 14.87
CA ASN A 27 -1.39 -0.88 15.17
C ASN A 27 -2.63 -0.02 15.50
N ALA A 28 -2.47 1.27 15.80
CA ALA A 28 -3.58 2.19 16.06
C ALA A 28 -4.22 2.73 14.76
N LEU A 29 -3.77 2.30 13.58
CA LEU A 29 -4.32 2.78 12.33
C LEU A 29 -5.77 2.31 12.13
N PRO A 30 -6.67 3.24 11.76
CA PRO A 30 -8.05 2.88 11.50
C PRO A 30 -8.14 2.01 10.24
N ILE A 31 -9.07 1.05 10.27
CA ILE A 31 -9.33 0.14 9.15
C ILE A 31 -9.65 0.88 7.84
N SER A 32 -10.26 2.07 7.91
CA SER A 32 -10.54 2.90 6.74
C SER A 32 -9.27 3.42 6.03
N LYS A 33 -8.16 3.61 6.75
CA LYS A 33 -6.86 3.92 6.14
C LYS A 33 -6.24 2.68 5.50
N LEU A 34 -6.35 1.52 6.15
CA LEU A 34 -5.89 0.25 5.60
C LEU A 34 -6.60 -0.11 4.28
N LEU A 35 -7.92 0.07 4.22
CA LEU A 35 -8.68 -0.17 2.99
C LEU A 35 -8.26 0.78 1.85
N ARG A 36 -8.00 2.06 2.16
CA ARG A 36 -7.49 3.01 1.16
C ARG A 36 -6.12 2.62 0.62
N LEU A 37 -5.22 2.14 1.49
CA LEU A 37 -3.92 1.61 1.06
C LEU A 37 -4.09 0.35 0.21
N MET A 38 -5.00 -0.56 0.57
CA MET A 38 -5.30 -1.74 -0.24
C MET A 38 -5.76 -1.36 -1.65
N TRP A 39 -6.65 -0.38 -1.75
CA TRP A 39 -7.18 0.09 -3.04
C TRP A 39 -6.09 0.75 -3.91
N ALA A 40 -5.24 1.56 -3.29
CA ALA A 40 -4.09 2.17 -3.97
C ALA A 40 -3.07 1.12 -4.43
N ILE A 41 -2.83 0.08 -3.63
CA ILE A 41 -1.97 -1.05 -4.00
C ILE A 41 -2.57 -1.79 -5.20
N GLU A 42 -3.89 -2.04 -5.21
CA GLU A 42 -4.55 -2.74 -6.33
C GLU A 42 -4.43 -1.99 -7.66
N ALA A 43 -4.52 -0.66 -7.63
CA ALA A 43 -4.35 0.22 -8.79
C ALA A 43 -2.90 0.27 -9.32
N GLU A 44 -1.91 -0.15 -8.53
CA GLU A 44 -0.51 -0.09 -8.91
C GLU A 44 -0.10 -1.30 -9.76
N SER A 45 0.58 -1.06 -10.88
CA SER A 45 1.14 -2.14 -11.74
C SER A 45 2.59 -2.38 -11.37
N SER A 46 2.82 -2.94 -10.18
CA SER A 46 4.16 -3.17 -9.64
C SER A 46 4.34 -4.63 -9.21
N PRO A 47 5.51 -5.27 -9.46
CA PRO A 47 5.74 -6.67 -9.10
C PRO A 47 5.73 -6.92 -7.58
N THR A 48 5.97 -5.89 -6.77
CA THR A 48 5.91 -5.94 -5.30
C THR A 48 4.49 -5.79 -4.75
N LYS A 49 3.49 -5.47 -5.58
CA LYS A 49 2.08 -5.30 -5.20
C LYS A 49 1.55 -6.48 -4.39
N GLU A 50 1.76 -7.70 -4.88
CA GLU A 50 1.12 -8.89 -4.31
C GLU A 50 1.62 -9.17 -2.89
N ARG A 51 2.91 -8.91 -2.63
CA ARG A 51 3.50 -9.00 -1.29
C ARG A 51 2.96 -7.95 -0.34
N LEU A 52 2.79 -6.71 -0.80
CA LEU A 52 2.22 -5.63 0.03
C LEU A 52 0.75 -5.89 0.33
N ARG A 53 -0.02 -6.31 -0.68
CA ARG A 53 -1.42 -6.71 -0.56
C ARG A 53 -1.58 -7.83 0.47
N SER A 54 -0.75 -8.87 0.38
CA SER A 54 -0.81 -10.00 1.31
C SER A 54 -0.52 -9.59 2.75
N GLN A 55 0.48 -8.74 2.98
CA GLN A 55 0.77 -8.19 4.31
C GLN A 55 -0.37 -7.33 4.86
N LEU A 56 -0.92 -6.44 4.04
CA LEU A 56 -2.01 -5.57 4.46
C LEU A 56 -3.27 -6.38 4.77
N ARG A 57 -3.59 -7.38 3.95
CA ARG A 57 -4.72 -8.28 4.15
C ARG A 57 -4.55 -9.13 5.40
N ALA A 58 -3.34 -9.63 5.66
CA ALA A 58 -3.02 -10.33 6.90
C ALA A 58 -3.28 -9.45 8.12
N ARG A 59 -2.98 -8.14 8.04
CA ARG A 59 -3.26 -7.22 9.15
C ARG A 59 -4.72 -6.81 9.29
N ILE A 60 -5.44 -6.63 8.19
CA ILE A 60 -6.88 -6.33 8.20
C ILE A 60 -7.69 -7.53 8.71
N GLY A 61 -7.31 -8.74 8.31
CA GLY A 61 -8.01 -9.98 8.66
C GLY A 61 -7.50 -10.64 9.94
N ALA A 62 -6.37 -10.20 10.49
CA ALA A 62 -5.95 -10.64 11.82
C ALA A 62 -6.96 -10.11 12.85
N PRO A 63 -7.46 -10.96 13.77
CA PRO A 63 -8.19 -10.45 14.91
C PRO A 63 -7.27 -9.45 15.62
N LEU A 64 -7.80 -8.25 15.90
CA LEU A 64 -7.16 -7.32 16.84
C LEU A 64 -7.09 -8.10 18.15
N SER A 65 -5.94 -8.73 18.44
CA SER A 65 -5.77 -9.51 19.66
C SER A 65 -6.06 -8.59 20.83
N SER A 66 -7.23 -8.80 21.42
CA SER A 66 -7.65 -8.21 22.68
C SER A 66 -6.97 -8.90 23.84
#